data_AF-A0A6P0VW41-F1
#
_entry.id   AF-A0A6P0VW41-F1
#
_cell.length_a   1.000
_cell.length_b   1.000
_cell.length_c   1.000
_cell.angle_alpha   90.00
_cell.angle_beta   90.00
_cell.angle_gamma   90.00
#
_symmetry.space_group_name_H-M   'P 1'
#
loop_
_entity.id
_entity.type
_entity.pdbx_description
1 polymer ?
#
loop_
_entity_poly.entity_id
_entity_poly.type
_entity_poly.pdbx_seq_one_letter_code
_entity_poly.pdbx_strand_id
1 'polypeptide(L)' 'AGKRPKNIIDVFNGAGAFRVNDVPYHVEAFYKYQVTDNISVTPGVIWLLNPNQTDSADSIIGTLRTTFTF' A
#
# COMPACT_ATOMS: atom_id res chain seq x y z
N ALA A 1 -12.76 -25.01 4.84
CA ALA A 1 -12.08 -24.27 5.92
C ALA A 1 -11.69 -22.90 5.37
N GLY A 2 -12.27 -21.82 5.89
CA GLY A 2 -12.10 -20.47 5.35
C GLY A 2 -10.64 -20.00 5.42
N LYS A 3 -10.11 -19.49 4.30
CA LYS A 3 -8.78 -18.87 4.26
C LYS A 3 -8.75 -17.70 5.23
N ARG A 4 -7.76 -17.68 6.12
CA ARG A 4 -7.57 -16.57 7.07
C ARG A 4 -7.28 -15.27 6.30
N PRO A 5 -7.88 -14.13 6.70
CA PRO A 5 -7.58 -12.83 6.13
C PRO A 5 -6.09 -12.52 6.30
N LYS A 6 -5.50 -11.90 5.28
CA LYS A 6 -4.07 -11.50 5.29
C LYS A 6 -4.01 -9.99 5.32
N ASN A 7 -3.44 -9.45 6.39
CA ASN A 7 -3.04 -8.07 6.54
C ASN A 7 -1.55 -7.93 6.21
N ILE A 8 -1.22 -6.90 5.44
CA ILE A 8 0.17 -6.54 5.14
C ILE A 8 0.30 -5.05 5.42
N ILE A 9 1.26 -4.70 6.25
CA ILE A 9 1.69 -3.32 6.51
C ILE A 9 3.17 -3.29 6.22
N ASP A 10 3.59 -2.34 5.40
CA ASP A 10 5.00 -2.17 5.05
C ASP A 10 5.39 -0.69 5.05
N VAL A 11 6.65 -0.44 5.34
CA VAL A 11 7.27 0.89 5.33
C VAL A 11 8.52 0.78 4.49
N PHE A 12 8.45 1.31 3.27
CA PHE A 12 9.57 1.23 2.35
C PHE A 12 10.41 2.50 2.38
N ASN A 13 11.72 2.29 2.42
CA ASN A 13 12.75 3.31 2.21
C ASN A 13 13.43 2.98 0.89
N GLY A 14 13.26 3.82 -0.13
CA GLY A 14 13.81 3.61 -1.48
C GLY A 14 15.34 3.68 -1.51
N ALA A 15 16.03 2.64 -1.05
CA ALA A 15 17.48 2.52 -1.15
C ALA A 15 17.88 1.97 -2.54
N GLY A 16 17.75 2.82 -3.56
CA GLY A 16 18.22 2.54 -4.91
C GLY A 16 19.01 3.72 -5.47
N ALA A 17 20.33 3.72 -5.24
CA ALA A 17 21.42 4.46 -5.92
C ALA A 17 21.13 5.71 -6.79
N PHE A 18 20.22 6.62 -6.42
CA PHE A 18 20.11 7.97 -6.99
C PHE A 18 19.75 8.97 -5.88
N ARG A 19 20.73 9.83 -5.56
CA ARG A 19 20.64 11.09 -4.79
C ARG A 19 20.06 10.99 -3.36
N VAL A 20 20.96 11.16 -2.39
CA VAL A 20 20.74 11.10 -0.93
C VAL A 20 19.81 12.20 -0.37
N ASN A 21 19.20 13.05 -1.21
CA ASN A 21 18.32 14.14 -0.76
C ASN A 21 16.84 13.99 -1.17
N ASP A 22 16.47 12.91 -1.87
CA ASP A 22 15.11 12.68 -2.39
C ASP A 22 14.65 11.25 -2.06
N VAL A 23 14.78 10.79 -0.81
CA VAL A 23 14.31 9.45 -0.43
C VAL A 23 12.83 9.52 -0.03
N PRO A 24 11.85 9.15 -0.90
CA PRO A 24 10.45 9.11 -0.53
C PRO A 24 10.24 8.04 0.54
N TYR A 25 9.85 8.47 1.72
CA TYR A 25 9.28 7.59 2.73
C TYR A 25 7.82 7.35 2.35
N HIS A 26 7.38 6.10 2.29
CA HIS A 26 5.96 5.81 2.16
C HIS A 26 5.52 4.69 3.08
N VAL A 27 4.28 4.80 3.53
CA VAL A 27 3.60 3.82 4.38
C VAL A 27 2.49 3.18 3.57
N GLU A 28 2.46 1.85 3.51
CA GLU A 28 1.40 1.12 2.83
C GLU A 28 0.67 0.19 3.79
N ALA A 29 -0.65 0.14 3.68
CA ALA A 29 -1.50 -0.77 4.42
C ALA A 29 -2.49 -1.45 3.47
N PHE A 30 -2.54 -2.78 3.52
CA PHE A 30 -3.47 -3.59 2.75
C PHE A 30 -4.21 -4.58 3.65
N TYR A 31 -5.51 -4.73 3.41
CA TYR A 31 -6.32 -5.70 4.13
C TYR A 31 -7.08 -6.59 3.16
N LYS A 32 -6.78 -7.90 3.14
CA LYS A 32 -7.54 -8.85 2.33
C LYS A 32 -8.74 -9.37 3.11
N TYR A 33 -9.93 -9.01 2.65
CA TYR A 33 -11.21 -9.55 3.12
C TYR A 33 -11.74 -10.61 2.15
N GLN A 34 -11.99 -11.81 2.68
CA GLN A 34 -12.59 -12.90 1.90
C GLN A 34 -14.11 -12.83 2.04
N VAL A 35 -14.81 -12.46 0.95
CA VAL A 35 -16.28 -12.30 0.95
C VAL A 35 -16.95 -13.66 0.80
N THR A 36 -16.46 -14.46 -0.14
CA THR A 36 -16.88 -15.85 -0.41
C THR A 36 -15.64 -16.67 -0.77
N ASP A 37 -15.72 -17.99 -0.94
CA ASP A 37 -14.55 -18.80 -1.34
C ASP A 37 -13.95 -18.39 -2.69
N ASN A 38 -14.75 -17.76 -3.57
CA ASN A 38 -14.38 -17.36 -4.91
C ASN A 38 -14.13 -15.85 -5.08
N ILE A 39 -14.49 -15.04 -4.08
CA ILE A 39 -14.42 -13.57 -4.16
C ILE A 39 -13.64 -13.03 -2.98
N SER A 40 -12.61 -12.25 -3.26
CA SER A 40 -11.90 -11.48 -2.24
C SER A 40 -11.75 -10.03 -2.63
N VAL A 41 -11.81 -9.16 -1.63
CA VAL A 41 -11.65 -7.72 -1.77
C VAL A 41 -10.44 -7.30 -0.95
N THR A 42 -9.55 -6.51 -1.53
CA THR A 42 -8.34 -6.00 -0.90
C THR A 42 -8.31 -4.48 -1.04
N PRO A 43 -8.92 -3.73 -0.11
CA PRO A 43 -8.61 -2.31 0.05
C PRO A 43 -7.13 -2.11 0.41
N GLY A 44 -6.57 -1.00 -0.04
CA GLY A 44 -5.25 -0.55 0.34
C GLY A 44 -5.17 0.97 0.42
N VAL A 45 -4.30 1.46 1.29
CA VAL A 45 -3.97 2.88 1.42
C VAL A 45 -2.46 3.01 1.35
N ILE A 46 -1.99 3.94 0.54
CA ILE A 46 -0.58 4.28 0.40
C ILE A 46 -0.45 5.76 0.75
N TRP A 47 0.40 6.07 1.72
CA TRP A 47 0.71 7.44 2.13
C TRP A 47 2.16 7.75 1.77
N LEU A 48 2.36 8.71 0.86
CA LEU A 48 3.68 9.20 0.46
C LEU A 48 4.01 10.46 1.27
N LEU A 49 5.12 10.40 2.01
CA LEU A 49 5.65 11.50 2.80
C LEU A 49 6.73 12.22 1.97
N ASN A 50 6.55 13.52 1.79
CA ASN A 50 7.31 14.36 0.85
C ASN A 50 8.82 14.34 1.10
N PRO A 51 9.63 13.83 0.15
CA PRO A 51 11.07 13.76 0.33
C PRO A 51 11.83 15.08 0.11
N ASN A 52 11.24 16.09 -0.54
CA ASN A 52 12.02 17.17 -1.16
C ASN A 52 11.91 18.56 -0.49
N GLN A 53 11.49 18.65 0.80
CA GLN A 53 11.59 19.87 1.63
C GLN A 53 11.09 21.22 1.03
N THR A 54 10.23 21.21 0.00
CA THR A 54 9.62 22.44 -0.53
C THR A 54 8.12 22.23 -0.72
N ASP A 55 7.35 22.59 0.31
CA ASP A 55 5.92 22.93 0.24
C ASP A 55 4.99 21.94 -0.50
N SER A 56 5.40 20.66 -0.58
CA SER A 56 4.68 19.66 -1.35
C SER A 56 3.78 18.88 -0.40
N ALA A 57 2.51 18.76 -0.75
CA ALA A 57 1.47 18.21 0.11
C ALA A 57 1.61 16.69 0.26
N ASP A 58 1.37 16.17 1.46
CA ASP A 58 1.29 14.73 1.72
C ASP A 58 0.28 14.10 0.76
N SER A 59 0.68 13.03 0.07
CA SER A 59 -0.17 12.39 -0.94
C SER A 59 -0.71 11.08 -0.40
N ILE A 60 -2.03 10.94 -0.42
CA ILE A 60 -2.74 9.73 -0.01
C ILE A 60 -3.38 9.09 -1.24
N ILE A 61 -3.09 7.82 -1.47
CA ILE A 61 -3.63 7.04 -2.57
C ILE A 61 -4.50 5.91 -1.99
N GLY A 62 -5.77 5.90 -2.36
CA GLY A 62 -6.68 4.79 -2.09
C GLY A 62 -6.66 3.77 -3.22
N THR A 63 -6.58 2.49 -2.87
CA THR A 63 -6.64 1.37 -3.82
C THR A 63 -7.70 0.36 -3.42
N LEU A 64 -8.32 -0.27 -4.41
CA LEU A 64 -9.29 -1.34 -4.19
C LEU A 64 -9.07 -2.43 -5.25
N ARG A 65 -8.70 -3.63 -4.81
CA ARG A 65 -8.53 -4.80 -5.68
C ARG A 65 -9.59 -5.85 -5.37
N THR A 66 -10.36 -6.22 -6.38
CA THR A 66 -11.32 -7.32 -6.30
C THR A 66 -10.81 -8.49 -7.12
N THR A 67 -10.78 -9.69 -6.53
CA THR A 67 -10.32 -10.91 -7.18
C THR A 67 -11.47 -11.91 -7.23
N PHE A 68 -11.71 -12.44 -8.43
CA PHE A 68 -12.69 -13.49 -8.73
C PHE A 68 -11.95 -14.73 -9.20
N THR A 69 -12.27 -15.89 -8.66
CA THR A 69 -11.78 -17.21 -9.14
C THR A 69 -12.95 -18.03 -9.62
N PHE A 70 -12.89 -18.42 -10.90
CA PHE A 70 -13.87 -19.23 -11.63
C PHE A 70 -13.29 -20.60 -11.98
#